data_AF-A0A914XWZ3-F1
#
_entry.id   AF-A0A914XWZ3-F1
#
_cell.length_a   1.000
_cell.length_b   1.000
_cell.length_c   1.000
_cell.angle_alpha   90.00
_cell.angle_beta   90.00
_cell.angle_gamma   90.00
#
_symmetry.space_group_name_H-M   'P 1'
#
loop_
_entity.id
_entity.type
_entity.pdbx_description
1 polymer ?
#
loop_
_entity_poly.entity_id
_entity_poly.type
_entity_poly.pdbx_seq_one_letter_code
_entity_poly.pdbx_strand_id
1 'polypeptide(L)'
;MTNVSTSISQTTISVENVTSISPNSTKEKIVTSNQLFPDPLIPHNDEYLCCCGCFQIYCGTITIALFHYLFLCLSIIFEISSSGRYGFTFLGNIVIGCHSIFYIFIVVLFIGLEQKSTKMLLPYIIYGYILVALYIFAWIFLTIIVLLAQPSYIRRIIGKHDFSVSTIKIILFIKSTFIFLGLALIQVWCNFVVQKCRKYFRLLGESNSNNNSDDRDIEQ
;
A
#
# COMPACT_ATOMS: atom_id res chain seq x y z
N MET A 1 -44.41 -13.29 12.36
CA MET A 1 -43.74 -14.42 11.68
C MET A 1 -43.97 -14.24 10.19
N THR A 2 -42.99 -13.69 9.48
CA THR A 2 -43.08 -13.32 8.06
C THR A 2 -42.03 -14.12 7.32
N ASN A 3 -42.47 -15.06 6.47
CA ASN A 3 -41.63 -15.88 5.62
C ASN A 3 -41.14 -15.03 4.44
N VAL A 4 -39.83 -14.85 4.32
CA VAL A 4 -39.17 -14.28 3.14
C VAL A 4 -38.58 -15.43 2.35
N SER A 5 -39.19 -15.74 1.22
CA SER A 5 -38.74 -16.75 0.26
C SER A 5 -37.65 -16.17 -0.64
N THR A 6 -36.45 -16.71 -0.52
CA THR A 6 -35.28 -16.42 -1.36
C THR A 6 -35.32 -17.30 -2.62
N SER A 7 -35.51 -16.69 -3.79
CA SER A 7 -35.36 -17.37 -5.09
C SER A 7 -33.90 -17.34 -5.53
N ILE A 8 -33.28 -18.51 -5.64
CA ILE A 8 -31.92 -18.68 -6.19
C ILE A 8 -32.05 -18.96 -7.70
N SER A 9 -31.58 -18.04 -8.53
CA SER A 9 -31.42 -18.27 -9.98
C SER A 9 -30.10 -19.00 -10.23
N GLN A 10 -30.17 -20.25 -10.68
CA GLN A 10 -29.03 -21.00 -11.18
C GLN A 10 -28.82 -20.70 -12.66
N THR A 11 -27.72 -20.04 -12.99
CA THR A 11 -27.28 -19.88 -14.38
C THR A 11 -26.46 -21.10 -14.78
N THR A 12 -26.99 -21.90 -15.70
CA THR A 12 -26.31 -23.05 -16.31
C THR A 12 -25.49 -22.52 -17.48
N ILE A 13 -24.16 -22.66 -17.44
CA ILE A 13 -23.29 -22.38 -18.58
C ILE A 13 -22.96 -23.72 -19.25
N SER A 14 -23.42 -23.86 -20.50
CA SER A 14 -23.14 -24.97 -21.39
C SER A 14 -21.70 -24.94 -21.87
N VAL A 15 -20.98 -26.03 -21.65
CA VAL A 15 -19.65 -26.29 -22.23
C VAL A 15 -19.87 -26.83 -23.64
N GLU A 16 -19.59 -26.03 -24.66
CA GLU A 16 -19.45 -26.52 -26.03
C GLU A 16 -18.06 -27.16 -26.20
N ASN A 17 -18.10 -28.44 -26.50
CA ASN A 17 -16.99 -29.28 -26.95
C ASN A 17 -17.12 -29.45 -28.49
N VAL A 18 -16.07 -29.96 -29.14
CA VAL A 18 -15.98 -30.37 -30.57
C VAL A 18 -15.51 -29.21 -31.48
N THR A 19 -14.46 -29.27 -32.32
CA THR A 19 -13.87 -30.41 -33.06
C THR A 19 -12.42 -30.14 -33.48
N SER A 20 -11.75 -31.25 -33.79
CA SER A 20 -10.38 -31.50 -34.22
C SER A 20 -10.06 -31.25 -35.70
N ILE A 21 -8.77 -30.93 -35.94
CA ILE A 21 -7.87 -31.27 -37.08
C ILE A 21 -8.02 -30.52 -38.42
N SER A 22 -6.91 -29.90 -38.84
CA SER A 22 -6.41 -29.95 -40.22
C SER A 22 -4.86 -29.92 -40.21
N PRO A 23 -4.16 -30.92 -40.78
CA PRO A 23 -2.73 -30.86 -41.00
C PRO A 23 -2.48 -30.53 -42.47
N ASN A 24 -1.93 -29.35 -42.74
CA ASN A 24 -1.29 -29.09 -44.03
C ASN A 24 0.15 -28.63 -43.81
N SER A 25 1.05 -29.58 -44.08
CA SER A 25 2.35 -29.42 -44.72
C SER A 25 2.58 -28.03 -45.34
N THR A 26 3.73 -27.40 -45.11
CA THR A 26 4.88 -27.42 -46.04
C THR A 26 5.97 -26.41 -45.61
N LYS A 27 7.19 -26.94 -45.44
CA LYS A 27 8.53 -26.33 -45.64
C LYS A 27 9.17 -25.35 -44.64
N GLU A 28 10.43 -25.71 -44.36
CA GLU A 28 11.63 -24.88 -44.22
C GLU A 28 11.71 -23.91 -43.04
N LYS A 29 12.57 -24.24 -42.06
CA LYS A 29 14.00 -23.89 -42.09
C LYS A 29 14.67 -24.58 -40.90
N ILE A 30 15.51 -25.58 -41.16
CA ILE A 30 16.41 -26.09 -40.11
C ILE A 30 17.49 -25.02 -39.93
N VAL A 31 17.23 -24.08 -39.03
CA VAL A 31 18.27 -23.24 -38.47
C VAL A 31 19.02 -24.11 -37.46
N THR A 32 20.22 -24.53 -37.83
CA THR A 32 21.19 -25.13 -36.91
C THR A 32 21.52 -24.11 -35.82
N SER A 33 20.80 -24.21 -34.70
CA SER A 33 21.09 -23.50 -33.45
C SER A 33 22.35 -24.10 -32.81
N ASN A 34 23.51 -23.67 -33.30
CA ASN A 34 24.77 -23.73 -32.56
C ASN A 34 25.02 -22.34 -31.96
N GLN A 35 24.15 -21.91 -31.05
CA GLN A 35 24.49 -20.89 -30.05
C GLN A 35 24.16 -21.42 -28.66
N LEU A 36 24.94 -22.43 -28.28
CA LEU A 36 25.20 -22.76 -26.90
C LEU A 36 26.10 -21.65 -26.35
N PHE A 37 25.50 -20.63 -25.73
CA PHE A 37 26.00 -19.76 -24.64
C PHE A 37 25.22 -18.45 -24.69
N PRO A 38 24.15 -18.27 -23.90
CA PRO A 38 23.62 -16.94 -23.64
C PRO A 38 24.70 -16.12 -22.92
N ASP A 39 24.94 -14.91 -23.43
CA ASP A 39 25.84 -13.92 -22.83
C ASP A 39 25.54 -13.75 -21.33
N PRO A 40 26.54 -13.93 -20.44
CA PRO A 40 26.33 -13.87 -19.00
C PRO A 40 26.43 -12.42 -18.50
N LEU A 41 25.61 -11.49 -19.00
CA LEU A 41 25.68 -10.09 -18.57
C LEU A 41 24.36 -9.33 -18.47
N ILE A 42 23.20 -10.00 -18.59
CA ILE A 42 21.96 -9.41 -18.06
C ILE A 42 21.95 -9.71 -16.56
N PRO A 43 21.91 -8.70 -15.67
CA PRO A 43 21.79 -8.95 -14.25
C PRO A 43 20.49 -9.71 -14.00
N HIS A 44 20.63 -11.02 -13.82
CA HIS A 44 19.60 -11.95 -13.38
C HIS A 44 19.15 -11.51 -11.99
N ASN A 45 18.19 -10.59 -11.94
CA ASN A 45 17.44 -10.25 -10.73
C ASN A 45 16.47 -11.41 -10.47
N ASP A 46 17.01 -12.56 -10.07
CA ASP A 46 16.27 -13.81 -9.82
C ASP A 46 15.15 -13.65 -8.78
N GLU A 47 15.19 -12.60 -7.96
CA GLU A 47 14.10 -12.25 -7.02
C GLU A 47 12.77 -11.94 -7.72
N TYR A 48 12.74 -11.57 -9.01
CA TYR A 48 11.53 -11.20 -9.74
C TYR A 48 11.12 -12.19 -10.84
N LEU A 49 11.88 -13.27 -11.04
CA LEU A 49 11.61 -14.27 -12.08
C LEU A 49 10.63 -15.37 -11.65
N CYS A 50 10.33 -15.47 -10.35
CA CYS A 50 9.25 -16.33 -9.89
C CYS A 50 7.91 -15.57 -10.01
N CYS A 51 7.01 -16.02 -10.91
CA CYS A 51 5.66 -15.48 -11.06
C CYS A 51 4.93 -15.28 -9.72
N CYS A 52 5.21 -16.12 -8.72
CA CYS A 52 4.64 -16.01 -7.37
C CYS A 52 5.08 -14.76 -6.61
N GLY A 53 6.36 -14.37 -6.68
CA GLY A 53 6.89 -13.20 -5.96
C GLY A 53 6.31 -11.89 -6.50
N CYS A 54 6.15 -11.81 -7.82
CA CYS A 54 5.58 -10.67 -8.52
C CYS A 54 4.10 -10.48 -8.19
N PHE A 55 3.32 -11.57 -8.18
CA PHE A 55 1.92 -11.54 -7.75
C PHE A 55 1.80 -11.14 -6.27
N GLN A 56 2.67 -11.65 -5.41
CA GLN A 56 2.66 -11.35 -3.98
C GLN A 56 2.92 -9.86 -3.68
N ILE A 57 3.87 -9.23 -4.38
CA ILE A 57 4.17 -7.80 -4.18
C ILE A 57 3.00 -6.92 -4.66
N TYR A 58 2.38 -7.28 -5.79
CA TYR A 58 1.21 -6.56 -6.30
C TYR A 58 0.00 -6.70 -5.36
N CYS A 59 -0.36 -7.92 -4.98
CA CYS A 59 -1.44 -8.19 -4.02
C CYS A 59 -1.16 -7.56 -2.65
N GLY A 60 0.08 -7.58 -2.18
CA GLY A 60 0.49 -6.91 -0.95
C GLY A 60 0.27 -5.40 -1.03
N THR A 61 0.61 -4.78 -2.15
CA THR A 61 0.42 -3.33 -2.33
C THR A 61 -1.07 -2.95 -2.41
N ILE A 62 -1.90 -3.76 -3.09
CA ILE A 62 -3.36 -3.60 -3.08
C ILE A 62 -3.92 -3.73 -1.67
N THR A 63 -3.46 -4.73 -0.93
CA THR A 63 -3.91 -4.99 0.45
C THR A 63 -3.58 -3.79 1.35
N ILE A 64 -2.37 -3.23 1.23
CA ILE A 64 -1.97 -2.00 1.93
C ILE A 64 -2.88 -0.82 1.56
N ALA A 65 -3.20 -0.64 0.27
CA ALA A 65 -4.07 0.43 -0.18
C ALA A 65 -5.48 0.29 0.42
N LEU A 66 -6.04 -0.93 0.43
CA LEU A 66 -7.34 -1.24 1.00
C LEU A 66 -7.38 -1.01 2.53
N PHE A 67 -6.33 -1.44 3.25
CA PHE A 67 -6.26 -1.18 4.69
C PHE A 67 -6.22 0.32 4.99
N HIS A 68 -5.37 1.09 4.30
CA HIS A 68 -5.34 2.54 4.49
C HIS A 68 -6.67 3.21 4.15
N TYR A 69 -7.34 2.77 3.08
CA TYR A 69 -8.66 3.26 2.72
C TYR A 69 -9.68 2.99 3.83
N LEU A 70 -9.72 1.76 4.36
CA LEU A 70 -10.64 1.37 5.42
C LEU A 70 -10.36 2.13 6.73
N PHE A 71 -9.09 2.26 7.14
CA PHE A 71 -8.71 3.06 8.30
C PHE A 71 -9.10 4.53 8.13
N LEU A 72 -8.94 5.09 6.92
CA LEU A 72 -9.35 6.45 6.63
C LEU A 72 -10.86 6.65 6.75
N CYS A 73 -11.66 5.75 6.17
CA CYS A 73 -13.12 5.79 6.29
C CYS A 73 -13.57 5.71 7.76
N LEU A 74 -12.99 4.78 8.54
CA LEU A 74 -13.29 4.65 9.96
C LEU A 74 -12.91 5.91 10.74
N SER A 75 -11.76 6.52 10.43
CA SER A 75 -11.29 7.75 11.07
C SER A 75 -12.24 8.92 10.78
N ILE A 76 -12.68 9.08 9.53
CA ILE A 76 -13.63 10.13 9.14
C ILE A 76 -14.98 9.93 9.83
N ILE A 77 -15.51 8.70 9.86
CA ILE A 77 -16.78 8.39 10.54
C ILE A 77 -16.68 8.71 12.03
N PHE A 78 -15.57 8.33 12.67
CA PHE A 78 -15.32 8.64 14.07
C PHE A 78 -15.29 10.15 14.32
N GLU A 79 -14.60 10.91 13.47
CA GLU A 79 -14.46 12.37 13.60
C GLU A 79 -15.77 13.12 13.36
N ILE A 80 -16.58 12.68 12.40
CA ILE A 80 -17.94 13.24 12.18
C ILE A 80 -18.82 12.95 13.40
N SER A 81 -18.74 11.73 13.95
CA SER A 81 -19.51 11.32 15.12
C SER A 81 -19.11 12.08 16.39
N SER A 82 -17.81 12.40 16.55
CA SER A 82 -17.30 13.19 17.67
C SER A 82 -17.67 14.67 17.52
N SER A 83 -17.57 15.23 16.31
CA SER A 83 -17.90 16.63 16.00
C SER A 83 -19.38 16.94 16.25
N GLY A 84 -20.28 15.99 16.00
CA GLY A 84 -21.71 16.13 16.33
C GLY A 84 -22.00 16.28 17.83
N ARG A 85 -21.08 15.86 18.71
CA ARG A 85 -21.23 15.95 20.17
C ARG A 85 -20.56 17.18 20.79
N TYR A 86 -19.45 17.63 20.22
CA TYR A 86 -18.61 18.69 20.80
C TYR A 86 -18.54 19.97 19.96
N GLY A 87 -19.21 20.00 18.81
CA GLY A 87 -19.12 21.07 17.81
C GLY A 87 -17.84 20.95 16.96
N PHE A 88 -17.87 21.51 15.75
CA PHE A 88 -16.70 21.56 14.88
C PHE A 88 -15.65 22.50 15.48
N THR A 89 -14.60 21.91 16.06
CA THR A 89 -13.43 22.66 16.50
C THR A 89 -12.51 22.93 15.33
N PHE A 90 -11.72 24.01 15.40
CA PHE A 90 -10.68 24.31 14.41
C PHE A 90 -9.74 23.12 14.17
N LEU A 91 -9.43 22.36 15.23
CA LEU A 91 -8.58 21.18 15.15
C LEU A 91 -9.25 20.04 14.35
N GLY A 92 -10.55 19.80 14.55
CA GLY A 92 -11.29 18.79 13.78
C GLY A 92 -11.32 19.10 12.28
N ASN A 93 -11.45 20.37 11.91
CA ASN A 93 -11.39 20.79 10.51
C ASN A 93 -10.01 20.54 9.87
N ILE A 94 -8.92 20.78 10.62
CA ILE A 94 -7.57 20.44 10.17
C ILE A 94 -7.43 18.93 9.97
N VAL A 95 -7.92 18.13 10.92
CA VAL A 95 -7.87 16.66 10.85
C VAL A 95 -8.62 16.14 9.63
N ILE A 96 -9.84 16.62 9.37
CA ILE A 96 -10.61 16.28 8.18
C ILE A 96 -9.87 16.69 6.90
N GLY A 97 -9.27 17.88 6.87
CA GLY A 97 -8.45 18.34 5.74
C GLY A 97 -7.27 17.40 5.46
N CYS A 98 -6.54 17.00 6.50
CA CYS A 98 -5.44 16.04 6.39
C CYS A 98 -5.93 14.68 5.88
N HIS A 99 -7.09 14.20 6.34
CA HIS A 99 -7.70 12.97 5.85
C HIS A 99 -8.08 13.04 4.37
N SER A 100 -8.63 14.17 3.91
CA SER A 100 -8.94 14.39 2.50
C SER A 100 -7.70 14.36 1.62
N ILE A 101 -6.59 14.95 2.07
CA ILE A 101 -5.31 14.87 1.35
C ILE A 101 -4.82 13.42 1.29
N PHE A 102 -4.93 12.68 2.40
CA PHE A 102 -4.54 11.27 2.44
C PHE A 102 -5.37 10.40 1.50
N TYR A 103 -6.67 10.67 1.40
CA TYR A 103 -7.57 10.02 0.44
C TYR A 103 -7.04 10.11 -1.00
N ILE A 104 -6.61 11.31 -1.42
CA ILE A 104 -6.10 11.55 -2.77
C ILE A 104 -4.89 10.66 -3.05
N PHE A 105 -3.95 10.54 -2.11
CA PHE A 105 -2.78 9.67 -2.28
C PHE A 105 -3.14 8.19 -2.39
N ILE A 106 -4.16 7.73 -1.66
CA ILE A 106 -4.66 6.36 -1.76
C ILE A 106 -5.28 6.10 -3.14
N VAL A 107 -6.10 7.03 -3.65
CA VAL A 107 -6.69 6.93 -4.99
C VAL A 107 -5.61 6.93 -6.07
N VAL A 108 -4.60 7.80 -5.95
CA VAL A 108 -3.46 7.83 -6.86
C VAL A 108 -2.68 6.49 -6.82
N LEU A 109 -2.55 5.87 -5.64
CA LEU A 109 -1.96 4.54 -5.52
C LEU A 109 -2.77 3.48 -6.27
N PHE A 110 -4.11 3.46 -6.13
CA PHE A 110 -4.97 2.53 -6.87
C PHE A 110 -4.85 2.71 -8.38
N ILE A 111 -4.95 3.95 -8.86
CA ILE A 111 -4.79 4.28 -10.29
C ILE A 111 -3.41 3.84 -10.78
N GLY A 112 -2.36 4.08 -10.00
CA GLY A 112 -1.00 3.66 -10.33
C GLY A 112 -0.83 2.14 -10.40
N LEU A 113 -1.52 1.39 -9.54
CA LEU A 113 -1.52 -0.08 -9.57
C LEU A 113 -2.29 -0.62 -10.77
N GLU A 114 -3.44 -0.04 -11.10
CA GLU A 114 -4.25 -0.43 -12.25
C GLU A 114 -3.50 -0.17 -13.56
N GLN A 115 -2.93 1.04 -13.72
CA GLN A 115 -2.17 1.44 -14.91
C GLN A 115 -0.75 0.87 -14.95
N LYS A 116 -0.31 0.13 -13.93
CA LYS A 116 1.07 -0.35 -13.75
C LYS A 116 2.12 0.78 -13.92
N SER A 117 1.77 1.99 -13.49
CA SER A 117 2.53 3.22 -13.78
C SER A 117 3.48 3.59 -12.65
N THR A 118 4.78 3.46 -12.88
CA THR A 118 5.83 3.76 -11.90
C THR A 118 5.82 5.22 -11.40
N LYS A 119 5.36 6.14 -12.24
CA LYS A 119 5.26 7.58 -11.91
C LYS A 119 4.13 7.86 -10.93
N MET A 120 3.02 7.14 -11.05
CA MET A 120 1.85 7.30 -10.17
C MET A 120 2.07 6.68 -8.78
N LEU A 121 3.00 5.74 -8.62
CA LEU A 121 3.35 5.19 -7.29
C LEU A 121 4.24 6.15 -6.48
N LEU A 122 4.96 7.06 -7.14
CA LEU A 122 5.95 7.92 -6.48
C LEU A 122 5.34 8.91 -5.46
N PRO A 123 4.22 9.61 -5.74
CA PRO A 123 3.60 10.51 -4.77
C PRO A 123 3.24 9.81 -3.46
N TYR A 124 2.72 8.59 -3.52
CA TYR A 124 2.39 7.81 -2.32
C TYR A 124 3.65 7.46 -1.50
N ILE A 125 4.74 7.07 -2.15
CA ILE A 125 6.02 6.77 -1.48
C ILE A 125 6.58 8.03 -0.79
N ILE A 126 6.58 9.17 -1.48
CA ILE A 126 7.04 10.45 -0.92
C ILE A 126 6.19 10.83 0.28
N TYR A 127 4.86 10.75 0.14
CA TYR A 127 3.91 11.00 1.21
C TYR A 127 4.17 10.10 2.43
N GLY A 128 4.44 8.81 2.21
CA GLY A 128 4.76 7.90 3.30
C GLY A 128 6.04 8.27 4.07
N TYR A 129 7.07 8.79 3.40
CA TYR A 129 8.26 9.29 4.10
C TYR A 129 8.00 10.58 4.88
N ILE A 130 7.18 11.47 4.34
CA ILE A 130 6.73 12.67 5.05
C ILE A 130 5.96 12.26 6.31
N LEU A 131 5.08 11.26 6.24
CA LEU A 131 4.37 10.73 7.40
C LEU A 131 5.32 10.18 8.48
N VAL A 132 6.35 9.42 8.10
CA VAL A 132 7.36 8.94 9.06
C VAL A 132 8.05 10.10 9.77
N ALA A 133 8.46 11.13 9.02
CA ALA A 133 9.06 12.33 9.61
C ALA A 133 8.09 13.05 10.58
N LEU A 134 6.81 13.16 10.21
CA LEU A 134 5.77 13.73 11.07
C LEU A 134 5.55 12.91 12.33
N TYR A 135 5.57 11.57 12.27
CA TYR A 135 5.45 10.72 13.46
C TYR A 135 6.63 10.92 14.42
N ILE A 136 7.86 11.02 13.89
CA ILE A 136 9.05 11.30 14.69
C ILE A 136 8.94 12.69 15.34
N PHE A 137 8.53 13.70 14.58
CA PHE A 137 8.37 15.07 15.09
C PHE A 137 7.28 15.14 16.18
N ALA A 138 6.12 14.53 15.93
CA ALA A 138 5.02 14.46 16.89
C ALA A 138 5.42 13.72 18.17
N TRP A 139 6.21 12.65 18.06
CA TRP A 139 6.75 11.93 19.21
C TRP A 139 7.71 12.79 20.05
N ILE A 140 8.65 13.50 19.41
CA ILE A 140 9.56 14.42 20.10
C ILE A 140 8.77 15.53 20.79
N PHE A 141 7.82 16.15 20.08
CA PHE A 141 6.98 17.21 20.61
C PHE A 141 6.16 16.74 21.83
N LEU A 142 5.53 15.57 21.73
CA LEU A 142 4.77 14.99 22.84
C LEU A 142 5.67 14.66 24.03
N THR A 143 6.88 14.16 23.79
CA THR A 143 7.87 13.88 24.84
C THR A 143 8.24 15.14 25.59
N ILE A 144 8.51 16.25 24.87
CA ILE A 144 8.79 17.55 25.48
C ILE A 144 7.60 18.02 26.34
N ILE A 145 6.37 17.90 25.83
CA ILE A 145 5.17 18.25 26.59
C ILE A 145 5.07 17.43 27.88
N VAL A 146 5.24 16.11 27.83
CA VAL A 146 5.15 15.24 29.02
C VAL A 146 6.22 15.58 30.05
N LEU A 147 7.43 15.92 29.61
CA LEU A 147 8.51 16.35 30.49
C LEU A 147 8.18 17.67 31.20
N LEU A 148 7.77 18.68 30.44
CA LEU A 148 7.45 20.03 30.93
C LEU A 148 6.10 20.13 31.66
N ALA A 149 5.20 19.15 31.47
CA ALA A 149 3.87 19.18 32.07
C ALA A 149 3.94 19.22 33.60
N GLN A 150 3.23 20.18 34.18
CA GLN A 150 3.06 20.31 35.61
C GLN A 150 2.27 19.11 36.17
N PRO A 151 2.62 18.63 37.38
CA PRO A 151 2.00 17.45 37.98
C PRO A 151 0.49 17.57 38.19
N SER A 152 0.00 18.79 38.42
CA SER A 152 -1.42 19.13 38.55
C SER A 152 -2.21 18.87 37.26
N TYR A 153 -1.62 19.15 36.10
CA TYR A 153 -2.26 18.95 34.80
C TYR A 153 -2.37 17.46 34.45
N ILE A 154 -1.33 16.69 34.75
CA ILE A 154 -1.28 15.24 34.55
C ILE A 154 -2.33 14.53 35.42
N ARG A 155 -2.45 14.94 36.69
CA ARG A 155 -3.42 14.37 37.64
C ARG A 155 -4.87 14.68 37.24
N ARG A 156 -5.12 15.78 36.51
CA ARG A 156 -6.45 16.12 35.95
C ARG A 156 -6.83 15.24 34.76
N ILE A 157 -5.87 14.81 33.94
CA ILE A 157 -6.11 14.00 32.74
C ILE A 157 -6.31 12.52 33.07
N ILE A 158 -5.53 11.97 34.01
CA ILE A 158 -5.52 10.52 34.34
C ILE A 158 -6.50 10.14 35.45
N GLY A 159 -7.10 11.14 36.13
CA GLY A 159 -8.02 10.89 37.24
C GLY A 159 -7.30 10.64 38.57
N LYS A 160 -8.08 10.47 39.65
CA LYS A 160 -7.56 10.20 41.00
C LYS A 160 -7.06 8.75 41.09
N HIS A 161 -5.87 8.49 40.58
CA HIS A 161 -5.10 7.29 40.90
C HIS A 161 -3.97 7.64 41.87
N ASP A 162 -3.70 6.75 42.82
CA ASP A 162 -2.68 6.92 43.88
C ASP A 162 -1.22 6.78 43.38
N PHE A 163 -1.01 6.75 42.06
CA PHE A 163 0.33 6.68 41.50
C PHE A 163 1.10 7.98 41.72
N SER A 164 2.40 7.84 41.98
CA SER A 164 3.31 8.98 41.96
C SER A 164 3.30 9.63 40.57
N VAL A 165 3.38 10.95 40.50
CA VAL A 165 3.32 11.67 39.22
C VAL A 165 4.49 11.27 38.30
N SER A 166 5.63 10.94 38.88
CA SER A 166 6.79 10.40 38.17
C SER A 166 6.46 9.08 37.47
N THR A 167 5.77 8.16 38.15
CA THR A 167 5.33 6.88 37.56
C THR A 167 4.39 7.10 36.37
N ILE A 168 3.45 8.04 36.49
CA ILE A 168 2.50 8.37 35.42
C ILE A 168 3.23 8.95 34.19
N LYS A 169 4.19 9.86 34.38
CA LYS A 169 5.02 10.41 33.28
C LYS A 169 5.78 9.31 32.54
N ILE A 170 6.38 8.38 33.29
CA ILE A 170 7.13 7.25 32.72
C ILE A 170 6.18 6.36 31.89
N ILE A 171 5.02 5.99 32.43
CA ILE A 171 4.05 5.15 31.71
C ILE A 171 3.57 5.84 30.42
N LEU A 172 3.25 7.13 30.48
CA LEU A 172 2.85 7.90 29.30
C LEU A 172 3.95 7.96 28.25
N PHE A 173 5.19 8.19 28.67
CA PHE A 173 6.35 8.21 27.79
C PHE A 173 6.61 6.86 27.11
N ILE A 174 6.52 5.77 27.87
CA ILE A 174 6.69 4.41 27.33
C ILE A 174 5.58 4.12 26.32
N LYS A 175 4.32 4.37 26.70
CA LYS A 175 3.15 4.12 25.85
C LYS A 175 3.22 4.95 24.56
N SER A 176 3.55 6.23 24.64
CA SER A 176 3.69 7.07 23.45
C SER A 176 4.80 6.57 22.55
N THR A 177 5.96 6.22 23.10
CA THR A 177 7.10 5.70 22.34
C THR A 177 6.73 4.44 21.57
N PHE A 178 6.06 3.47 22.20
CA PHE A 178 5.61 2.27 21.51
C PHE A 178 4.63 2.55 20.37
N ILE A 179 3.67 3.47 20.59
CA ILE A 179 2.67 3.82 19.57
C ILE A 179 3.36 4.50 18.37
N PHE A 180 4.16 5.55 18.60
CA PHE A 180 4.79 6.28 17.50
C PHE A 180 5.84 5.45 16.76
N LEU A 181 6.64 4.66 17.49
CA LEU A 181 7.60 3.75 16.87
C LEU A 181 6.89 2.67 16.05
N GLY A 182 5.81 2.09 16.56
CA GLY A 182 5.00 1.10 15.84
C GLY A 182 4.42 1.68 14.55
N LEU A 183 3.82 2.87 14.62
CA LEU A 183 3.28 3.57 13.44
C LEU A 183 4.36 3.87 12.41
N ALA A 184 5.54 4.35 12.84
CA ALA A 184 6.66 4.62 11.95
C ALA A 184 7.16 3.32 11.27
N LEU A 185 7.30 2.22 12.00
CA LEU A 185 7.74 0.94 11.46
C LEU A 185 6.75 0.36 10.45
N ILE A 186 5.44 0.40 10.76
CA ILE A 186 4.37 -0.01 9.82
C ILE A 186 4.45 0.83 8.54
N GLN A 187 4.62 2.14 8.66
CA GLN A 187 4.70 3.02 7.50
C GLN A 187 5.95 2.77 6.64
N VAL A 188 7.12 2.56 7.27
CA VAL A 188 8.37 2.19 6.57
C VAL A 188 8.18 0.87 5.83
N TRP A 189 7.56 -0.12 6.47
CA TRP A 189 7.28 -1.41 5.86
C TRP A 189 6.33 -1.27 4.66
N CYS A 190 5.24 -0.52 4.79
CA CYS A 190 4.33 -0.23 3.68
C CYS A 190 5.06 0.42 2.49
N ASN A 191 5.89 1.44 2.75
CA ASN A 191 6.68 2.11 1.72
C ASN A 191 7.66 1.16 1.04
N PHE A 192 8.30 0.26 1.80
CA PHE A 192 9.20 -0.74 1.25
C PHE A 192 8.49 -1.68 0.26
N VAL A 193 7.28 -2.15 0.60
CA VAL A 193 6.48 -2.99 -0.29
C VAL A 193 6.08 -2.22 -1.56
N VAL A 194 5.60 -0.98 -1.43
CA VAL A 194 5.21 -0.15 -2.58
C VAL A 194 6.41 0.18 -3.47
N GLN A 195 7.60 0.39 -2.89
CA GLN A 195 8.84 0.57 -3.64
C GLN A 195 9.25 -0.67 -4.42
N LYS A 196 9.14 -1.86 -3.81
CA LYS A 196 9.37 -3.13 -4.53
C LYS A 196 8.39 -3.26 -5.70
N CYS A 197 7.13 -2.89 -5.52
CA CYS A 197 6.13 -2.87 -6.60
C CYS A 197 6.51 -1.88 -7.72
N ARG A 198 6.96 -0.68 -7.36
CA ARG A 198 7.45 0.32 -8.33
C ARG A 198 8.66 -0.18 -9.11
N LYS A 199 9.64 -0.81 -8.46
CA LYS A 199 10.82 -1.39 -9.13
C LYS A 199 10.39 -2.48 -10.12
N TYR A 200 9.45 -3.32 -9.71
CA TYR A 200 8.87 -4.35 -10.56
C TYR A 200 8.21 -3.76 -11.82
N PHE A 201 7.33 -2.76 -11.69
CA PHE A 201 6.71 -2.11 -12.86
C PHE A 201 7.73 -1.43 -13.79
N ARG A 202 8.84 -0.92 -13.26
CA ARG A 202 9.90 -0.34 -14.08
C ARG A 202 10.56 -1.40 -14.97
N LEU A 203 10.89 -2.55 -14.39
CA LEU A 203 11.50 -3.67 -15.12
C LEU A 203 10.56 -4.23 -16.21
N LEU A 204 9.25 -4.31 -15.94
CA LEU A 204 8.28 -4.68 -16.97
C LEU A 204 8.21 -3.69 -18.13
N GLY A 205 8.27 -2.39 -17.84
CA GLY A 205 8.28 -1.35 -18.86
C GLY A 205 9.52 -1.42 -19.75
N GLU A 206 10.69 -1.67 -19.16
CA GLU A 206 11.96 -1.83 -19.88
C GLU A 206 11.96 -3.08 -20.77
N SER A 207 11.49 -4.23 -20.27
CA SER A 207 11.43 -5.47 -21.06
C SER A 207 10.51 -5.37 -22.28
N ASN A 208 9.34 -4.74 -22.15
CA ASN A 208 8.43 -4.55 -23.29
C ASN A 208 8.99 -3.57 -24.34
N SER A 209 9.80 -2.61 -23.91
CA SER A 209 10.43 -1.65 -24.83
C SER A 209 11.49 -2.32 -25.70
N ASN A 210 12.27 -3.26 -25.13
CA ASN A 210 13.35 -3.95 -25.84
C ASN A 210 12.83 -4.98 -26.85
N ASN A 211 11.75 -5.70 -26.56
CA ASN A 211 11.17 -6.64 -27.53
C ASN A 211 10.63 -5.92 -28.79
N ASN A 212 10.13 -4.68 -28.64
CA ASN A 212 9.64 -3.89 -29.76
C ASN A 212 10.75 -3.22 -30.61
N SER A 213 12.00 -3.20 -30.13
CA SER A 213 13.14 -2.78 -30.97
C SER A 213 13.61 -3.92 -31.87
N ASP A 214 13.69 -5.15 -31.36
CA ASP A 214 14.22 -6.29 -32.12
C ASP A 214 13.32 -6.68 -33.32
N ASP A 215 11.99 -6.55 -33.19
CA ASP A 215 11.07 -6.84 -34.31
C ASP A 215 11.20 -5.84 -35.47
N ARG A 216 11.67 -4.61 -35.22
CA ARG A 216 11.82 -3.59 -36.27
C ARG A 216 13.08 -3.76 -37.12
N ASP A 217 14.05 -4.51 -36.63
CA ASP A 217 15.30 -4.78 -37.33
C ASP A 217 15.20 -6.00 -38.27
N ILE A 218 14.08 -6.72 -38.26
CA ILE A 218 13.81 -7.89 -39.12
C ILE A 218 13.07 -7.51 -40.41
N GLU A 219 12.48 -6.31 -40.49
CA GLU A 219 11.75 -5.82 -41.68
C GLU A 219 12.60 -5.02 -42.69
N GLN A 220 13.94 -5.02 -42.57
CA GLN A 220 14.87 -4.42 -43.55
C GLN A 220 15.71 -5.48 -44.27
#